data_AF-A0A7V0JKD2-F1
#
_entry.id   AF-A0A7V0JKD2-F1
#
_cell.length_a   1.000
_cell.length_b   1.000
_cell.length_c   1.000
_cell.angle_alpha   90.00
_cell.angle_beta   90.00
_cell.angle_gamma   90.00
#
_symmetry.space_group_name_H-M   'P 1'
#
loop_
_entity.id
_entity.type
_entity.pdbx_description
1 polymer ?
#
loop_
_entity_poly.entity_id
_entity_poly.type
_entity_poly.pdbx_seq_one_letter_code
_entity_poly.pdbx_strand_id
1 'polypeptide(L)'
;MRRLAPIFVFVCSILLDAQVIGYVDGVKLTKQMLRPKETVDELVNEVLMYLYGVERGYLDSLNDKIWAKERNLLVYYTYNRLVVDNATANEGEMFSVYRHLDRSISVYAIDCKSLKEALKAYREIISGARWADILNKYSSNVRLRNKGGFYGEVKWSYTPDRITRMAFKMDEGEVSFPFRFKDKWYIIKVSKIKDNEIGDYQQEKIRIKNL
;
A
#
# COMPACT_ATOMS: atom_id res chain seq x y z
N MET A 1 37.63 50.34 35.73
CA MET A 1 36.68 50.82 34.71
C MET A 1 36.65 49.84 33.53
N ARG A 2 35.65 48.95 33.48
CA ARG A 2 35.46 47.99 32.38
C ARG A 2 34.66 48.67 31.27
N ARG A 3 35.22 48.77 30.06
CA ARG A 3 34.47 49.15 28.85
C ARG A 3 33.94 47.88 28.20
N LEU A 4 32.61 47.73 28.18
CA LEU A 4 31.90 46.69 27.43
C LEU A 4 31.85 47.14 25.96
N ALA A 5 32.30 46.29 25.04
CA ALA A 5 32.07 46.44 23.61
C ALA A 5 30.65 45.94 23.27
N PRO A 6 29.90 46.59 22.37
CA PRO A 6 28.60 46.09 21.95
C PRO A 6 28.80 44.90 20.99
N ILE A 7 28.29 43.74 21.38
CA ILE A 7 28.13 42.58 20.49
C ILE A 7 26.92 42.88 19.60
N PHE A 8 27.14 43.20 18.34
CA PHE A 8 26.11 43.14 17.32
C PHE A 8 25.83 41.67 17.01
N VAL A 9 24.82 41.09 17.65
CA VAL A 9 24.24 39.82 17.20
C VAL A 9 23.32 40.15 16.03
N PHE A 10 23.87 40.07 14.82
CA PHE A 10 23.08 40.03 13.60
C PHE A 10 22.46 38.62 13.52
N VAL A 11 21.28 38.43 14.12
CA VAL A 11 20.49 37.24 13.83
C VAL A 11 19.95 37.43 12.41
N CYS A 12 20.54 36.73 11.46
CA CYS A 12 19.99 36.54 10.12
C CYS A 12 18.57 35.98 10.22
N SER A 13 17.58 36.88 10.26
CA SER A 13 16.17 36.56 10.01
C SER A 13 15.96 36.33 8.53
N ILE A 14 16.47 35.21 8.01
CA ILE A 14 16.09 34.71 6.70
C ILE A 14 15.88 33.21 6.86
N LEU A 15 14.62 32.80 7.06
CA LEU A 15 13.96 31.68 6.37
C LEU A 15 12.55 31.43 6.96
N LEU A 16 11.56 31.54 6.07
CA LEU A 16 10.12 31.23 6.21
C LEU A 16 9.23 32.28 6.90
N ASP A 17 9.04 33.42 6.25
CA ASP A 17 7.81 34.20 6.44
C ASP A 17 6.64 33.41 5.85
N ALA A 18 6.04 32.53 6.65
CA ALA A 18 4.69 32.06 6.38
C ALA A 18 3.79 33.30 6.32
N GLN A 19 3.30 33.65 5.11
CA GLN A 19 2.51 34.85 4.86
C GLN A 19 1.37 34.92 5.89
N VAL A 20 1.44 35.92 6.76
CA VAL A 20 0.47 36.13 7.83
C VAL A 20 -0.82 36.63 7.21
N ILE A 21 -1.92 35.96 7.53
CA ILE A 21 -3.25 36.30 6.98
C ILE A 21 -4.20 36.84 8.06
N GLY A 22 -3.86 36.71 9.35
CA GLY A 22 -4.64 37.29 10.45
C GLY A 22 -4.21 36.79 11.82
N TYR A 23 -4.96 37.21 12.85
CA TYR A 23 -4.80 36.76 14.22
C TYR A 23 -6.18 36.50 14.84
N VAL A 24 -6.29 35.42 15.63
CA VAL A 24 -7.49 35.09 16.41
C VAL A 24 -7.03 34.78 17.82
N ASP A 25 -7.40 35.63 18.78
CA ASP A 25 -7.02 35.50 20.20
C ASP A 25 -5.51 35.23 20.42
N GLY A 26 -4.67 36.00 19.72
CA GLY A 26 -3.21 35.84 19.77
C GLY A 26 -2.64 34.71 18.92
N VAL A 27 -3.47 33.79 18.38
CA VAL A 27 -3.04 32.77 17.43
C VAL A 27 -2.76 33.40 16.07
N LYS A 28 -1.50 33.31 15.62
CA LYS A 28 -1.06 33.78 14.31
C LYS A 28 -1.56 32.85 13.20
N LEU A 29 -2.47 33.33 12.35
CA LEU A 29 -2.94 32.60 11.19
C LEU A 29 -2.01 32.84 10.00
N THR A 30 -1.62 31.75 9.33
CA THR A 30 -0.73 31.80 8.17
C THR A 30 -1.36 31.12 6.97
N LYS A 31 -0.95 31.52 5.77
CA LYS A 31 -1.43 30.91 4.52
C LYS A 31 -1.20 29.40 4.43
N GLN A 32 -0.19 28.87 5.13
CA GLN A 32 0.11 27.43 5.17
C GLN A 32 -0.94 26.61 5.94
N MET A 33 -1.72 27.25 6.80
CA MET A 33 -2.78 26.60 7.57
C MET A 33 -4.04 26.36 6.74
N LEU A 34 -4.22 27.10 5.62
CA LEU A 34 -5.36 26.92 4.73
C LEU A 34 -5.25 25.62 3.95
N ARG A 35 -6.30 24.81 4.03
CA ARG A 35 -6.49 23.63 3.20
C ARG A 35 -6.88 24.04 1.76
N PRO A 36 -6.64 23.18 0.75
CA PRO A 36 -7.07 23.48 -0.61
C PRO A 36 -8.57 23.79 -0.66
N LYS A 37 -8.92 24.95 -1.24
CA LYS A 37 -10.29 25.49 -1.36
C LYS A 37 -10.94 26.01 -0.07
N GLU A 38 -10.21 26.02 1.05
CA GLU A 38 -10.68 26.63 2.29
C GLU A 38 -10.57 28.16 2.23
N THR A 39 -11.57 28.83 2.79
CA THR A 39 -11.62 30.27 2.96
C THR A 39 -10.99 30.71 4.28
N VAL A 40 -10.60 31.99 4.38
CA VAL A 40 -10.07 32.53 5.64
C VAL A 40 -11.10 32.45 6.76
N ASP A 41 -12.37 32.70 6.46
CA ASP A 41 -13.45 32.66 7.45
C ASP A 41 -13.67 31.23 8.00
N GLU A 42 -13.55 30.20 7.15
CA GLU A 42 -13.61 28.80 7.59
C GLU A 42 -12.45 28.47 8.55
N LEU A 43 -11.23 28.90 8.23
CA LEU A 43 -10.07 28.71 9.11
C LEU A 43 -10.23 29.47 10.44
N VAL A 44 -10.76 30.71 10.41
CA VAL A 44 -11.05 31.49 11.62
C VAL A 44 -12.07 30.76 12.50
N ASN A 45 -13.16 30.26 11.92
CA ASN A 45 -14.16 29.48 12.65
C ASN A 45 -13.57 28.19 13.24
N GLU A 46 -12.73 27.47 12.51
CA GLU A 46 -12.05 26.28 13.02
C GLU A 46 -11.17 26.62 14.23
N VAL A 47 -10.37 27.68 14.14
CA VAL A 47 -9.48 28.13 15.23
C VAL A 47 -10.26 28.57 16.45
N LEU A 48 -11.37 29.30 16.26
CA LEU A 48 -12.27 29.69 17.36
C LEU A 48 -12.83 28.45 18.08
N MET A 49 -13.28 27.45 17.33
CA MET A 49 -13.78 26.20 17.89
C MET A 49 -12.69 25.42 18.63
N TYR A 50 -11.47 25.40 18.10
CA TYR A 50 -10.31 24.81 18.77
C TYR A 50 -10.02 25.51 20.10
N LEU A 51 -9.90 26.83 20.11
CA LEU A 51 -9.62 27.63 21.30
C LEU A 51 -10.68 27.43 22.39
N TYR A 52 -11.95 27.44 22.01
CA TYR A 52 -13.06 27.14 22.92
C TYR A 52 -12.91 25.74 23.53
N GLY A 53 -12.57 24.72 22.73
CA GLY A 53 -12.36 23.37 23.24
C GLY A 53 -11.18 23.26 24.22
N VAL A 54 -10.11 24.02 23.99
CA VAL A 54 -8.96 24.11 24.90
C VAL A 54 -9.36 24.75 26.22
N GLU A 55 -10.04 25.90 26.17
CA GLU A 55 -10.54 26.61 27.36
C GLU A 55 -11.44 25.71 28.23
N ARG A 56 -12.24 24.85 27.59
CA ARG A 56 -13.11 23.88 28.27
C ARG A 56 -12.42 22.62 28.77
N GLY A 57 -11.10 22.48 28.56
CA GLY A 57 -10.33 21.31 29.02
C GLY A 57 -10.59 20.03 28.22
N TYR A 58 -11.13 20.12 27.00
CA TYR A 58 -11.46 18.92 26.22
C TYR A 58 -10.24 18.12 25.76
N LEU A 59 -9.05 18.74 25.76
CA LEU A 59 -7.79 18.07 25.45
C LEU A 59 -7.53 16.88 26.38
N ASP A 60 -7.87 16.99 27.67
CA ASP A 60 -7.64 15.93 28.66
C ASP A 60 -8.40 14.65 28.29
N SER A 61 -9.65 14.80 27.84
CA SER A 61 -10.50 13.69 27.39
C SER A 61 -10.02 13.04 26.08
N LEU A 62 -9.10 13.71 25.37
CA LEU A 62 -8.57 13.27 24.07
C LEU A 62 -7.11 12.83 24.15
N ASN A 63 -6.47 12.88 25.31
CA ASN A 63 -5.02 12.70 25.45
C ASN A 63 -4.52 11.41 24.77
N ASP A 64 -5.17 10.27 25.04
CA ASP A 64 -4.80 8.99 24.43
C ASP A 64 -4.97 8.98 22.90
N LYS A 65 -6.00 9.67 22.39
CA LYS A 65 -6.26 9.76 20.94
C LYS A 65 -5.26 10.68 20.26
N ILE A 66 -4.90 11.80 20.91
CA ILE A 66 -3.87 12.73 20.44
C ILE A 66 -2.54 12.00 20.38
N TRP A 67 -2.14 11.34 21.48
CA TRP A 67 -0.91 10.56 21.55
C TRP A 67 -0.86 9.46 20.48
N ALA A 68 -1.95 8.72 20.26
CA ALA A 68 -2.00 7.70 19.22
C ALA A 68 -1.82 8.30 17.82
N LYS A 69 -2.45 9.45 17.52
CA LYS A 69 -2.29 10.14 16.23
C LYS A 69 -0.87 10.65 16.04
N GLU A 70 -0.32 11.32 17.05
CA GLU A 70 1.04 11.85 17.04
C GLU A 70 2.06 10.73 16.82
N ARG A 71 1.98 9.66 17.62
CA ARG A 71 2.85 8.49 17.50
C ARG A 71 2.79 7.89 16.10
N ASN A 72 1.59 7.68 15.55
CA ASN A 72 1.44 7.08 14.22
C ASN A 72 2.02 7.98 13.12
N LEU A 73 1.81 9.29 13.20
CA LEU A 73 2.37 10.27 12.26
C LEU A 73 3.91 10.29 12.34
N LEU A 74 4.46 10.30 13.54
CA LEU A 74 5.91 10.33 13.76
C LEU A 74 6.58 9.04 13.28
N VAL A 75 5.98 7.87 13.55
CA VAL A 75 6.46 6.57 13.05
C VAL A 75 6.46 6.56 11.52
N TYR A 76 5.37 6.99 10.90
CA TYR A 76 5.26 7.07 9.44
C TYR A 76 6.33 8.00 8.84
N TYR A 77 6.47 9.22 9.35
CA TYR A 77 7.45 10.19 8.86
C TYR A 77 8.89 9.66 9.02
N THR A 78 9.21 9.08 10.18
CA THR A 78 10.53 8.53 10.48
C THR A 78 10.85 7.34 9.59
N TYR A 79 9.90 6.43 9.38
CA TYR A 79 10.07 5.29 8.49
C TYR A 79 10.37 5.73 7.06
N ASN A 80 9.61 6.69 6.52
CA ASN A 80 9.89 7.19 5.18
C ASN A 80 11.29 7.81 5.10
N ARG A 81 11.63 8.69 6.05
CA ARG A 81 12.91 9.40 6.04
C ARG A 81 14.14 8.51 6.22
N LEU A 82 14.04 7.48 7.07
CA LEU A 82 15.17 6.62 7.38
C LEU A 82 15.25 5.40 6.47
N VAL A 83 14.10 4.82 6.12
CA VAL A 83 14.04 3.57 5.35
C VAL A 83 13.77 3.84 3.89
N VAL A 84 12.67 4.52 3.55
CA VAL A 84 12.23 4.66 2.15
C VAL A 84 13.16 5.59 1.36
N ASP A 85 13.48 6.77 1.89
CA ASP A 85 14.32 7.76 1.21
C ASP A 85 15.76 7.27 1.00
N ASN A 86 16.24 6.38 1.86
CA ASN A 86 17.57 5.77 1.76
C ASN A 86 17.55 4.39 1.09
N ALA A 87 16.38 3.86 0.73
CA ALA A 87 16.28 2.59 0.04
C ALA A 87 16.75 2.75 -1.41
N THR A 88 17.80 2.03 -1.77
CA THR A 88 18.21 1.88 -3.16
C THR A 88 17.51 0.68 -3.77
N ALA A 89 16.69 0.90 -4.79
CA ALA A 89 16.12 -0.20 -5.57
C ALA A 89 17.25 -1.03 -6.18
N ASN A 90 17.24 -2.33 -5.94
CA ASN A 90 18.24 -3.24 -6.46
C ASN A 90 17.99 -3.44 -7.96
N GLU A 91 18.94 -3.02 -8.82
CA GLU A 91 18.84 -3.16 -10.28
C GLU A 91 18.54 -4.60 -10.72
N GLY A 92 19.07 -5.61 -10.03
CA GLY A 92 18.80 -7.01 -10.33
C GLY A 92 17.33 -7.40 -10.05
N GLU A 93 16.74 -6.87 -8.99
CA GLU A 93 15.32 -7.08 -8.68
C GLU A 93 14.43 -6.32 -9.67
N MET A 94 14.80 -5.08 -10.01
CA MET A 94 14.11 -4.28 -11.02
C MET A 94 14.12 -4.99 -12.39
N PHE A 95 15.27 -5.54 -12.79
CA PHE A 95 15.38 -6.31 -14.01
C PHE A 95 14.59 -7.62 -13.95
N SER A 96 14.52 -8.27 -12.79
CA SER A 96 13.67 -9.45 -12.61
C SER A 96 12.18 -9.13 -12.79
N VAL A 97 11.74 -7.96 -12.34
CA VAL A 97 10.36 -7.49 -12.58
C VAL A 97 10.17 -7.22 -14.06
N TYR A 98 11.08 -6.45 -14.68
CA TYR A 98 11.04 -6.11 -16.11
C TYR A 98 10.80 -7.32 -17.01
N ARG A 99 11.53 -8.42 -16.80
CA ARG A 99 11.43 -9.67 -17.59
C ARG A 99 10.05 -10.35 -17.57
N HIS A 100 9.14 -9.92 -16.71
CA HIS A 100 7.81 -10.51 -16.56
C HIS A 100 6.68 -9.47 -16.65
N LEU A 101 6.99 -8.21 -17.01
CA LEU A 101 5.99 -7.15 -17.20
C LEU A 101 5.21 -7.31 -18.50
N ASP A 102 5.80 -8.04 -19.44
CA ASP A 102 5.28 -8.36 -20.78
C ASP A 102 4.00 -9.17 -20.75
N ARG A 103 3.58 -9.68 -19.59
CA ARG A 103 2.34 -10.46 -19.47
C ARG A 103 1.64 -10.35 -18.14
N SER A 104 0.34 -10.61 -18.17
CA SER A 104 -0.50 -10.87 -17.00
C SER A 104 -1.26 -12.18 -17.17
N ILE A 105 -1.62 -12.81 -16.06
CA ILE A 105 -2.17 -14.18 -16.08
C ILE A 105 -3.48 -14.22 -15.30
N SER A 106 -4.56 -14.62 -15.97
CA SER A 106 -5.85 -14.86 -15.32
C SER A 106 -5.83 -16.23 -14.63
N VAL A 107 -6.01 -16.22 -13.31
CA VAL A 107 -5.89 -17.40 -12.46
C VAL A 107 -7.22 -17.72 -11.81
N TYR A 108 -7.61 -18.99 -11.88
CA TYR A 108 -8.64 -19.59 -11.06
C TYR A 108 -7.99 -20.46 -9.98
N ALA A 109 -8.59 -20.52 -8.80
CA ALA A 109 -8.07 -21.26 -7.66
C ALA A 109 -9.17 -22.04 -6.93
N ILE A 110 -8.77 -23.15 -6.32
CA ILE A 110 -9.54 -23.89 -5.32
C ILE A 110 -8.65 -24.01 -4.09
N ASP A 111 -9.11 -23.50 -2.95
CA ASP A 111 -8.48 -23.74 -1.65
C ASP A 111 -9.04 -25.01 -0.99
N CYS A 112 -8.21 -25.76 -0.30
CA CYS A 112 -8.56 -26.97 0.44
C CYS A 112 -7.97 -26.90 1.84
N LYS A 113 -8.61 -27.55 2.82
CA LYS A 113 -8.16 -27.51 4.22
C LYS A 113 -6.92 -28.37 4.44
N SER A 114 -6.71 -29.40 3.63
CA SER A 114 -5.59 -30.34 3.76
C SER A 114 -5.05 -30.80 2.41
N LEU A 115 -3.82 -31.33 2.42
CA LEU A 115 -3.22 -31.97 1.24
C LEU A 115 -4.09 -33.12 0.74
N LYS A 116 -4.68 -33.91 1.65
CA LYS A 116 -5.54 -35.04 1.31
C LYS A 116 -6.76 -34.60 0.51
N GLU A 117 -7.42 -33.52 0.92
CA GLU A 117 -8.53 -32.93 0.17
C GLU A 117 -8.07 -32.38 -1.18
N ALA A 118 -6.95 -31.65 -1.20
CA ALA A 118 -6.43 -31.10 -2.46
C ALA A 118 -6.03 -32.19 -3.46
N LEU A 119 -5.44 -33.29 -3.02
CA LEU A 119 -5.12 -34.42 -3.90
C LEU A 119 -6.38 -35.08 -4.46
N LYS A 120 -7.46 -35.18 -3.68
CA LYS A 120 -8.75 -35.68 -4.18
C LYS A 120 -9.36 -34.72 -5.19
N ALA A 121 -9.40 -33.43 -4.88
CA ALA A 121 -9.87 -32.39 -5.78
C ALA A 121 -9.09 -32.41 -7.10
N TYR A 122 -7.75 -32.47 -7.05
CA TYR A 122 -6.89 -32.56 -8.23
C TYR A 122 -7.21 -33.78 -9.09
N ARG A 123 -7.35 -34.96 -8.48
CA ARG A 123 -7.74 -36.19 -9.19
C ARG A 123 -9.08 -36.06 -9.89
N GLU A 124 -10.09 -35.51 -9.22
CA GLU A 124 -11.41 -35.29 -9.82
C GLU A 124 -11.32 -34.31 -11.02
N ILE A 125 -10.53 -33.24 -10.91
CA ILE A 125 -10.32 -32.28 -12.00
C ILE A 125 -9.68 -32.94 -13.23
N ILE A 126 -8.58 -33.68 -13.04
CA ILE A 126 -7.90 -34.35 -14.16
C ILE A 126 -8.73 -35.49 -14.77
N SER A 127 -9.67 -36.06 -14.01
CA SER A 127 -10.66 -37.02 -14.51
C SER A 127 -11.83 -36.37 -15.24
N GLY A 128 -11.83 -35.05 -15.42
CA GLY A 128 -12.82 -34.31 -16.22
C GLY A 128 -14.01 -33.77 -15.43
N ALA A 129 -13.97 -33.79 -14.09
CA ALA A 129 -15.02 -33.16 -13.29
C ALA A 129 -15.09 -31.64 -13.53
N ARG A 130 -16.29 -31.06 -13.48
CA ARG A 130 -16.48 -29.63 -13.71
C ARG A 130 -15.84 -28.83 -12.57
N TRP A 131 -15.07 -27.80 -12.91
CA TRP A 131 -14.38 -26.93 -11.95
C TRP A 131 -15.31 -26.37 -10.85
N ALA A 132 -16.51 -25.94 -11.23
CA ALA A 132 -17.50 -25.38 -10.30
C ALA A 132 -17.95 -26.41 -9.24
N ASP A 133 -18.07 -27.68 -9.61
CA ASP A 133 -18.50 -28.75 -8.69
C ASP A 133 -17.39 -29.02 -7.67
N ILE A 134 -16.13 -29.08 -8.14
CA ILE A 134 -14.96 -29.27 -7.27
C ILE A 134 -14.77 -28.08 -6.34
N LEU A 135 -14.91 -26.87 -6.87
CA LEU A 135 -14.84 -25.65 -6.08
C LEU A 135 -15.89 -25.66 -4.96
N ASN A 136 -17.15 -25.96 -5.26
CA ASN A 136 -18.21 -26.00 -4.26
C ASN A 136 -18.02 -27.11 -3.23
N LYS A 137 -17.48 -28.25 -3.64
CA LYS A 137 -17.23 -29.42 -2.79
C LYS A 137 -16.07 -29.20 -1.81
N TYR A 138 -14.99 -28.56 -2.24
CA TYR A 138 -13.73 -28.52 -1.48
C TYR A 138 -13.39 -27.14 -0.90
N SER A 139 -13.75 -26.05 -1.58
CA SER A 139 -13.41 -24.69 -1.12
C SER A 139 -14.30 -24.26 0.04
N SER A 140 -13.67 -23.84 1.13
CA SER A 140 -14.35 -23.17 2.25
C SER A 140 -14.48 -21.66 2.06
N ASN A 141 -13.75 -21.07 1.11
CA ASN A 141 -13.72 -19.64 0.87
C ASN A 141 -14.95 -19.14 0.09
N VAL A 142 -15.91 -18.54 0.83
CA VAL A 142 -17.14 -17.97 0.26
C VAL A 142 -16.86 -16.97 -0.86
N ARG A 143 -15.86 -16.08 -0.69
CA ARG A 143 -15.53 -15.07 -1.70
C ARG A 143 -15.02 -15.70 -3.00
N LEU A 144 -14.22 -16.76 -2.88
CA LEU A 144 -13.68 -17.48 -4.03
C LEU A 144 -14.78 -18.26 -4.75
N ARG A 145 -15.67 -18.94 -4.01
CA ARG A 145 -16.85 -19.63 -4.56
C ARG A 145 -17.77 -18.68 -5.31
N ASN A 146 -18.09 -17.52 -4.73
CA ASN A 146 -18.95 -16.52 -5.38
C ASN A 146 -18.37 -15.98 -6.69
N LYS A 147 -17.05 -16.05 -6.87
CA LYS A 147 -16.36 -15.66 -8.09
C LYS A 147 -16.10 -16.83 -9.04
N GLY A 148 -16.72 -17.99 -8.82
CA GLY A 148 -16.49 -19.20 -9.62
C GLY A 148 -15.04 -19.69 -9.57
N GLY A 149 -14.30 -19.32 -8.52
CA GLY A 149 -12.90 -19.66 -8.35
C GLY A 149 -11.94 -18.61 -8.91
N PHE A 150 -12.42 -17.52 -9.49
CA PHE A 150 -11.54 -16.49 -10.03
C PHE A 150 -10.74 -15.82 -8.91
N TYR A 151 -9.43 -16.07 -8.92
CA TYR A 151 -8.47 -15.47 -7.98
C TYR A 151 -8.15 -14.04 -8.37
N GLY A 152 -7.93 -13.83 -9.67
CA GLY A 152 -7.63 -12.53 -10.25
C GLY A 152 -6.72 -12.63 -11.46
N GLU A 153 -6.47 -11.48 -12.06
CA GLU A 153 -5.40 -11.30 -13.04
C GLU A 153 -4.11 -10.96 -12.28
N VAL A 154 -3.18 -11.90 -12.22
CA VAL A 154 -1.91 -11.75 -11.49
C VAL A 154 -0.83 -11.16 -12.40
N LYS A 155 -0.01 -10.29 -11.82
CA LYS A 155 1.14 -9.65 -12.46
C LYS A 155 2.37 -9.90 -11.61
N TRP A 156 3.54 -9.99 -12.25
CA TRP A 156 4.78 -10.11 -11.51
C TRP A 156 5.11 -8.83 -10.76
N SER A 157 5.69 -8.96 -9.57
CA SER A 157 6.11 -7.85 -8.70
C SER A 157 7.47 -8.17 -8.06
N TYR A 158 8.01 -7.28 -7.23
CA TYR A 158 9.24 -7.55 -6.48
C TYR A 158 9.10 -8.76 -5.54
N THR A 159 7.94 -8.88 -4.90
CA THR A 159 7.63 -9.98 -3.99
C THR A 159 6.36 -10.69 -4.45
N PRO A 160 6.41 -11.43 -5.58
CA PRO A 160 5.22 -12.09 -6.12
C PRO A 160 4.78 -13.16 -5.13
N ASP A 161 3.48 -13.32 -4.90
CA ASP A 161 3.00 -14.36 -4.00
C ASP A 161 3.21 -15.77 -4.59
N ARG A 162 2.95 -16.82 -3.79
CA ARG A 162 3.18 -18.20 -4.27
C ARG A 162 2.26 -18.59 -5.43
N ILE A 163 1.06 -18.03 -5.50
CA ILE A 163 0.11 -18.30 -6.59
C ILE A 163 0.64 -17.70 -7.90
N THR A 164 1.07 -16.45 -7.85
CA THR A 164 1.70 -15.74 -8.99
C THR A 164 2.93 -16.49 -9.47
N ARG A 165 3.83 -16.88 -8.57
CA ARG A 165 5.02 -17.66 -8.93
C ARG A 165 4.70 -19.00 -9.58
N MET A 166 3.59 -19.64 -9.21
CA MET A 166 3.17 -20.89 -9.82
C MET A 166 2.56 -20.62 -11.20
N ALA A 167 1.64 -19.66 -11.31
CA ALA A 167 0.95 -19.31 -12.55
C ALA A 167 1.93 -18.90 -13.67
N PHE A 168 3.00 -18.16 -13.36
CA PHE A 168 4.00 -17.73 -14.34
C PHE A 168 4.89 -18.87 -14.88
N LYS A 169 4.82 -20.07 -14.29
CA LYS A 169 5.51 -21.28 -14.75
C LYS A 169 4.61 -22.23 -15.53
N MET A 170 3.34 -21.87 -15.71
CA MET A 170 2.31 -22.72 -16.28
C MET A 170 1.87 -22.17 -17.64
N ASP A 171 1.39 -23.07 -18.48
CA ASP A 171 0.82 -22.74 -19.79
C ASP A 171 -0.68 -22.41 -19.69
N GLU A 172 -1.22 -21.75 -20.72
CA GLU A 172 -2.66 -21.47 -20.80
C GLU A 172 -3.47 -22.78 -20.81
N GLY A 173 -4.46 -22.88 -19.92
CA GLY A 173 -5.29 -24.07 -19.74
C GLY A 173 -4.77 -25.06 -18.69
N GLU A 174 -3.51 -24.94 -18.26
CA GLU A 174 -2.88 -25.89 -17.33
C GLU A 174 -3.48 -25.81 -15.91
N VAL A 175 -3.49 -26.97 -15.23
CA VAL A 175 -3.90 -27.11 -13.82
C VAL A 175 -2.70 -27.55 -12.99
N SER A 176 -2.40 -26.82 -11.92
CA SER A 176 -1.25 -27.10 -11.06
C SER A 176 -1.47 -28.35 -10.20
N PHE A 177 -0.39 -29.06 -9.85
CA PHE A 177 -0.41 -29.97 -8.71
C PHE A 177 -0.68 -29.21 -7.39
N PRO A 178 -1.35 -29.82 -6.39
CA PRO A 178 -1.59 -29.17 -5.10
C PRO A 178 -0.34 -28.60 -4.43
N PHE A 179 -0.41 -27.34 -4.00
CA PHE A 179 0.68 -26.69 -3.27
C PHE A 179 0.19 -25.88 -2.07
N ARG A 180 1.07 -25.71 -1.08
CA ARG A 180 0.73 -25.05 0.18
C ARG A 180 0.89 -23.53 0.10
N PHE A 181 -0.13 -22.74 0.42
CA PHE A 181 0.02 -21.28 0.54
C PHE A 181 -0.73 -20.76 1.77
N LYS A 182 -0.07 -19.92 2.58
CA LYS A 182 -0.56 -19.43 3.89
C LYS A 182 -0.96 -20.55 4.85
N ASP A 183 -2.24 -20.74 5.12
CA ASP A 183 -2.83 -21.80 5.98
C ASP A 183 -3.61 -22.88 5.19
N LYS A 184 -3.75 -22.74 3.85
CA LYS A 184 -4.48 -23.67 2.96
C LYS A 184 -3.62 -24.38 1.91
N TRP A 185 -4.21 -25.39 1.27
CA TRP A 185 -3.70 -26.01 0.06
C TRP A 185 -4.44 -25.46 -1.15
N TYR A 186 -3.73 -25.22 -2.25
CA TYR A 186 -4.29 -24.64 -3.45
C TYR A 186 -4.06 -25.54 -4.66
N ILE A 187 -5.05 -25.55 -5.54
CA ILE A 187 -4.94 -25.95 -6.94
C ILE A 187 -5.29 -24.71 -7.75
N ILE A 188 -4.46 -24.36 -8.73
CA ILE A 188 -4.76 -23.25 -9.63
C ILE A 188 -4.91 -23.74 -11.06
N LYS A 189 -5.65 -22.97 -11.84
CA LYS A 189 -5.77 -23.11 -13.28
C LYS A 189 -5.43 -21.78 -13.94
N VAL A 190 -4.56 -21.81 -14.94
CA VAL A 190 -4.34 -20.64 -15.81
C VAL A 190 -5.43 -20.65 -16.87
N SER A 191 -6.28 -19.62 -16.89
CA SER A 191 -7.34 -19.53 -17.89
C SER A 191 -6.94 -18.74 -19.12
N LYS A 192 -6.08 -17.73 -18.94
CA LYS A 192 -5.63 -16.85 -20.00
C LYS A 192 -4.28 -16.23 -19.67
N ILE A 193 -3.36 -16.21 -20.62
CA ILE A 193 -2.16 -15.38 -20.60
C ILE A 193 -2.42 -14.20 -21.52
N LYS A 194 -2.22 -12.98 -21.02
CA LYS A 194 -2.40 -11.74 -21.77
C LYS A 194 -1.06 -11.05 -21.89
N ASP A 195 -0.62 -10.85 -23.13
CA ASP A 195 0.57 -10.06 -23.42
C ASP A 195 0.29 -8.57 -23.23
N ASN A 196 1.28 -7.86 -22.72
CA ASN A 196 1.30 -6.42 -22.50
C ASN A 196 2.43 -5.83 -23.33
N GLU A 197 2.14 -4.74 -24.02
CA GLU A 197 3.19 -3.92 -24.63
C GLU A 197 4.00 -3.26 -23.52
N ILE A 198 5.32 -3.46 -23.57
CA ILE A 198 6.27 -2.86 -22.64
C ILE A 198 7.35 -2.11 -23.42
N GLY A 199 7.77 -0.95 -22.90
CA GLY A 199 8.91 -0.23 -23.44
C GLY A 199 10.23 -0.95 -23.18
N ASP A 200 11.33 -0.33 -23.63
CA ASP A 200 12.66 -0.79 -23.22
C ASP A 200 12.87 -0.63 -21.70
N TYR A 201 13.87 -1.31 -21.16
CA TYR A 201 14.13 -1.29 -19.72
C TYR A 201 14.35 0.13 -19.18
N GLN A 202 14.97 1.06 -19.93
CA GLN A 202 15.22 2.41 -19.46
C GLN A 202 13.94 3.22 -19.31
N GLN A 203 13.01 3.07 -20.26
CA GLN A 203 11.69 3.68 -20.20
C GLN A 203 10.87 3.13 -19.02
N GLU A 204 10.94 1.81 -18.81
CA GLU A 204 10.17 1.14 -17.76
C GLU A 204 10.76 1.29 -16.36
N LYS A 205 12.05 1.65 -16.25
CA LYS A 205 12.80 1.70 -14.99
C LYS A 205 12.13 2.55 -13.92
N ILE A 206 11.65 3.74 -14.28
CA ILE A 206 10.97 4.65 -13.33
C ILE A 206 9.66 4.05 -12.86
N ARG A 207 8.88 3.44 -13.76
CA ARG A 207 7.63 2.77 -13.40
C ARG A 207 7.90 1.60 -12.45
N ILE A 208 8.89 0.77 -12.78
CA ILE A 208 9.29 -0.39 -11.98
C ILE A 208 9.74 0.03 -10.58
N LYS A 209 10.54 1.08 -10.47
CA LYS A 209 11.02 1.61 -9.18
C LYS A 209 9.86 1.95 -8.21
N ASN A 210 8.69 2.29 -8.75
CA ASN A 210 7.52 2.74 -8.00
C ASN A 210 6.42 1.67 -7.85
N LEU A 211 6.64 0.42 -8.28
CA LEU A 211 5.72 -0.72 -8.09
C LEU A 211 5.76 -1.25 -6.66
#